data_AF-A0A538HMR3-F1
#
_entry.id   AF-A0A538HMR3-F1
#
_cell.length_a   1.000
_cell.length_b   1.000
_cell.length_c   1.000
_cell.angle_alpha   90.00
_cell.angle_beta   90.00
_cell.angle_gamma   90.00
#
_symmetry.space_group_name_H-M   'P 1'
#
loop_
_entity.id
_entity.type
_entity.pdbx_description
1 polymer ?
#
loop_
_entity_poly.entity_id
_entity_poly.type
_entity_poly.pdbx_seq_one_letter_code
_entity_poly.pdbx_strand_id
1 'polypeptide(L)'
;MPGWVIWVIAAVVLAVGELFTPGLFFLGPVALAAVTAAVAAAIGVGTLVQLVVFIVAALASLALLRPIARAHLHMPALVRTGTAALVGAKATVVQRVDANGGRVRIGGEEWTARPYVDDLVFEAGA
;
A
#
# COMPACT_ATOMS: atom_id res chain seq x y z
N MET A 1 34.67 -10.69 14.66
CA MET A 1 33.79 -10.05 13.67
C MET A 1 33.83 -8.54 13.90
N PRO A 2 34.14 -7.70 12.90
CA PRO A 2 34.08 -6.25 13.07
C PRO A 2 32.63 -5.79 13.32
N GLY A 3 32.42 -4.81 14.21
CA GLY A 3 31.09 -4.43 14.69
C GLY A 3 30.11 -3.96 13.61
N TRP A 4 30.61 -3.37 12.52
CA TRP A 4 29.78 -2.95 11.38
C TRP A 4 29.12 -4.13 10.66
N VAL A 5 29.74 -5.31 10.65
CA VAL A 5 29.21 -6.51 9.98
C VAL A 5 27.93 -6.98 10.65
N ILE A 6 27.86 -6.88 11.99
CA ILE A 6 26.68 -7.29 12.76
C ILE A 6 25.47 -6.44 12.37
N TRP A 7 25.66 -5.13 12.23
CA TRP A 7 24.61 -4.20 11.83
C TRP A 7 24.17 -4.39 10.38
N VAL A 8 25.08 -4.71 9.47
CA VAL A 8 24.74 -5.04 8.08
C VAL A 8 23.91 -6.33 8.02
N ILE A 9 24.30 -7.37 8.76
CA ILE A 9 23.51 -8.62 8.83
C ILE A 9 22.11 -8.33 9.37
N ALA A 10 22.00 -7.54 10.45
CA ALA A 10 20.72 -7.14 11.00
C ALA A 10 19.85 -6.38 9.98
N ALA A 11 20.43 -5.42 9.24
CA ALA A 11 19.72 -4.67 8.20
C ALA A 11 19.17 -5.59 7.10
N VAL A 12 19.98 -6.56 6.65
CA VAL A 12 19.56 -7.53 5.62
C VAL A 12 18.43 -8.42 6.14
N VAL A 13 18.55 -8.96 7.35
CA VAL A 13 17.50 -9.82 7.95
C VAL A 13 16.19 -9.05 8.10
N LEU A 14 16.25 -7.79 8.54
CA LEU A 14 15.07 -6.93 8.67
C LEU A 14 14.44 -6.62 7.31
N ALA A 15 15.25 -6.30 6.28
CA ALA A 15 14.77 -6.05 4.93
C ALA A 15 14.11 -7.30 4.31
N VAL A 16 14.71 -8.48 4.51
CA VAL A 16 14.14 -9.76 4.08
C VAL A 16 12.84 -10.05 4.83
N GLY A 17 12.78 -9.80 6.14
CA GLY A 17 11.56 -9.96 6.92
C GLY A 17 10.40 -9.08 6.44
N GLU A 18 10.67 -7.85 5.99
CA GLU A 18 9.67 -6.95 5.43
C GLU A 18 8.97 -7.56 4.20
N LEU A 19 9.71 -8.26 3.34
CA LEU A 19 9.15 -8.92 2.15
C LEU A 19 8.10 -10.00 2.48
N PHE A 20 8.21 -10.63 3.65
CA PHE A 20 7.23 -11.62 4.12
C PHE A 20 6.01 -11.00 4.81
N THR A 21 6.02 -9.68 5.08
CA THR A 21 4.94 -9.00 5.82
C THR A 21 4.33 -7.83 5.03
N PRO A 22 3.84 -8.05 3.79
CA PRO A 22 3.28 -6.98 2.98
C PRO A 22 2.07 -6.34 3.69
N GLY A 23 2.19 -5.05 4.00
CA GLY A 23 1.12 -4.24 4.60
C GLY A 23 1.39 -3.72 6.02
N LEU A 24 2.37 -4.26 6.76
CA LEU A 24 2.71 -3.77 8.11
C LEU A 24 3.81 -2.69 8.12
N PHE A 25 4.66 -2.59 7.08
CA PHE A 25 5.66 -1.53 6.88
C PHE A 25 6.51 -1.19 8.12
N PHE A 26 6.85 -2.20 8.92
CA PHE A 26 7.48 -2.03 10.23
C PHE A 26 8.97 -2.37 10.23
N LEU A 27 9.39 -3.33 9.42
CA LEU A 27 10.76 -3.84 9.38
C LEU A 27 11.65 -3.02 8.42
N GLY A 28 11.09 -2.47 7.35
CA GLY A 28 11.80 -1.59 6.40
C GLY A 28 12.45 -0.36 7.05
N PRO A 29 11.71 0.47 7.82
CA PRO A 29 12.28 1.62 8.53
C PRO A 29 13.37 1.25 9.54
N VAL A 30 13.23 0.09 10.20
CA VAL A 30 14.20 -0.42 11.17
C VAL A 30 15.46 -0.94 10.46
N ALA A 31 15.33 -1.51 9.26
CA ALA A 31 16.47 -1.87 8.42
C ALA A 31 17.28 -0.62 8.04
N LEU A 32 16.62 0.50 7.70
CA LEU A 32 17.30 1.77 7.42
C LEU A 32 18.08 2.29 8.64
N ALA A 33 17.51 2.15 9.83
CA ALA A 33 18.20 2.48 11.07
C ALA A 33 19.43 1.60 11.31
N ALA A 34 19.34 0.30 11.03
CA ALA A 34 20.49 -0.61 11.13
C ALA A 34 21.63 -0.21 10.18
N VAL A 35 21.32 0.30 8.98
CA VAL A 35 22.33 0.86 8.06
C VAL A 35 23.04 2.07 8.68
N THR A 36 22.30 3.00 9.30
CA THR A 36 22.92 4.17 9.95
C THR A 36 23.83 3.77 11.12
N ALA A 37 23.46 2.74 11.88
CA ALA A 37 24.29 2.17 12.93
C ALA A 37 25.54 1.44 12.39
N ALA A 38 25.42 0.78 11.24
CA ALA A 38 26.55 0.17 10.54
C ALA A 38 27.59 1.22 10.12
N VAL A 39 27.14 2.37 9.60
CA VAL A 39 28.02 3.49 9.26
C VAL A 39 28.73 4.03 10.50
N ALA A 40 28.00 4.24 11.61
CA ALA A 40 28.58 4.66 12.89
C ALA A 40 29.59 3.65 13.46
N ALA A 41 29.39 2.36 13.20
CA ALA A 41 30.35 1.32 13.57
C ALA A 41 31.58 1.31 12.65
N ALA A 42 31.43 1.65 11.37
CA ALA A 42 32.53 1.73 10.40
C ALA A 42 33.48 2.90 10.67
N ILE A 43 32.96 4.03 11.17
CA ILE A 43 33.78 5.18 11.63
C ILE A 43 34.39 4.97 13.03
N GLY A 44 34.28 3.77 13.61
CA GLY A 44 35.00 3.39 14.83
C GLY A 44 34.42 3.94 16.13
N VAL A 45 33.17 4.42 16.12
CA VAL A 45 32.53 4.96 17.33
C VAL A 45 32.15 3.81 18.27
N GLY A 46 32.26 4.04 19.59
CA GLY A 46 31.99 3.02 20.61
C GLY A 46 30.58 2.41 20.53
N THR A 47 30.46 1.15 20.98
CA THR A 47 29.23 0.35 20.90
C THR A 47 28.00 1.03 21.51
N LEU A 48 28.19 1.77 22.60
CA LEU A 48 27.11 2.52 23.24
C LEU A 48 26.52 3.59 22.31
N VAL A 49 27.37 4.29 21.57
CA VAL A 49 26.94 5.32 20.62
C VAL A 49 26.25 4.67 19.42
N GLN A 50 26.73 3.52 18.94
CA GLN A 50 26.08 2.77 17.87
C GLN A 50 24.64 2.38 18.24
N LEU A 51 24.44 1.90 19.47
CA LEU A 51 23.11 1.56 20.00
C LEU A 51 22.18 2.77 20.07
N VAL A 52 22.68 3.91 20.56
CA VAL A 52 21.90 5.15 20.63
C VAL A 52 21.53 5.63 19.22
N VAL A 53 22.48 5.62 18.28
CA VAL A 53 22.23 5.98 16.88
C VAL A 53 21.16 5.06 16.27
N PHE A 54 21.24 3.75 16.49
CA PHE A 54 20.25 2.80 16.00
C PHE A 54 18.85 3.09 16.54
N ILE A 55 18.71 3.28 17.87
CA ILE A 55 17.42 3.54 18.51
C ILE A 55 16.82 4.84 17.99
N VAL A 56 17.60 5.91 17.95
CA VAL A 56 17.15 7.23 17.48
C VAL A 56 16.76 7.16 16.00
N ALA A 57 17.57 6.52 15.16
CA ALA A 57 17.29 6.37 13.74
C ALA A 57 16.04 5.50 13.48
N ALA A 58 15.81 4.44 14.28
CA ALA A 58 14.64 3.57 14.15
C ALA A 58 13.35 4.29 14.55
N LEU A 59 13.39 5.05 15.64
CA LEU A 59 12.25 5.87 16.06
C LEU A 59 11.96 6.98 15.04
N ALA A 60 12.99 7.65 14.53
CA ALA A 60 12.85 8.68 13.52
C ALA A 60 12.29 8.11 12.21
N SER A 61 12.86 7.00 11.72
CA SER A 61 12.40 6.36 10.48
C SER A 61 10.95 5.90 10.61
N LEU A 62 10.56 5.28 11.73
CA LEU A 62 9.16 4.92 11.97
C LEU A 62 8.26 6.14 12.02
N ALA A 63 8.64 7.21 12.72
CA ALA A 63 7.82 8.42 12.82
C ALA A 63 7.62 9.12 11.45
N LEU A 64 8.66 9.17 10.62
CA LEU A 64 8.65 9.78 9.28
C LEU A 64 7.96 8.92 8.23
N LEU A 65 8.15 7.60 8.25
CA LEU A 65 7.57 6.68 7.26
C LEU A 65 6.14 6.25 7.60
N ARG A 66 5.71 6.27 8.87
CA ARG A 66 4.34 5.96 9.28
C ARG A 66 3.25 6.76 8.55
N PRO A 67 3.34 8.10 8.37
CA PRO A 67 2.33 8.85 7.61
C PRO A 67 2.30 8.44 6.13
N ILE A 68 3.46 8.14 5.54
CA ILE A 68 3.58 7.73 4.13
C ILE A 68 2.97 6.33 3.93
N ALA A 69 3.28 5.38 4.82
CA ALA A 69 2.71 4.04 4.81
C ALA A 69 1.19 4.06 4.98
N ARG A 70 0.67 4.89 5.92
CA ARG A 70 -0.78 5.07 6.05
C ARG A 70 -1.42 5.68 4.81
N ALA A 71 -0.78 6.67 4.19
CA ALA A 71 -1.27 7.30 2.97
C ALA A 71 -1.30 6.34 1.77
N HIS A 72 -0.32 5.43 1.66
CA HIS A 72 -0.31 4.40 0.61
C HIS A 72 -1.32 3.28 0.86
N LEU A 73 -1.52 2.85 2.11
CA LEU A 73 -2.55 1.87 2.46
C LEU A 73 -3.97 2.41 2.27
N HIS A 74 -4.15 3.72 2.40
CA HIS A 74 -5.42 4.42 2.16
C HIS A 74 -5.46 5.10 0.80
N MET A 75 -4.67 4.65 -0.20
CA MET A 75 -4.84 5.13 -1.57
C MET A 75 -6.33 4.98 -1.95
N PRO A 76 -7.06 6.11 -2.10
CA PRO A 76 -8.48 6.04 -2.36
C PRO A 76 -8.68 5.31 -3.68
N ALA A 77 -9.78 4.57 -3.81
CA ALA A 77 -10.23 3.99 -5.07
C ALA A 77 -10.37 5.00 -6.24
N LEU A 78 -10.09 6.29 -5.98
CA LEU A 78 -10.14 7.44 -6.87
C LEU A 78 -9.06 7.45 -7.97
N VAL A 79 -8.05 6.57 -7.94
CA VAL A 79 -7.10 6.37 -9.05
C VAL A 79 -7.47 5.13 -9.88
N ARG A 80 -8.73 4.70 -9.85
CA ARG A 80 -9.22 3.76 -10.84
C ARG A 80 -9.51 4.53 -12.13
N THR A 81 -8.74 4.27 -13.18
CA THR A 81 -8.96 4.84 -14.52
C THR A 81 -9.76 3.86 -15.39
N GLY A 82 -10.52 4.39 -16.36
CA GLY A 82 -11.32 3.56 -17.28
C GLY A 82 -12.50 2.86 -16.59
N THR A 83 -12.77 1.60 -16.95
CA THR A 83 -13.90 0.82 -16.40
C THR A 83 -13.85 0.66 -14.88
N ALA A 84 -12.64 0.65 -14.30
CA ALA A 84 -12.47 0.55 -12.87
C ALA A 84 -13.05 1.79 -12.13
N ALA A 85 -13.06 2.97 -12.77
CA ALA A 85 -13.63 4.20 -12.20
C ALA A 85 -15.15 4.12 -12.03
N LEU A 86 -15.81 3.30 -12.85
CA LEU A 86 -17.26 3.15 -12.89
C LEU A 86 -17.79 2.30 -11.73
N VAL A 87 -16.92 1.56 -11.04
CA VAL A 87 -17.30 0.70 -9.91
C VAL A 87 -17.77 1.58 -8.74
N GLY A 88 -19.06 1.47 -8.40
CA GLY A 88 -19.71 2.27 -7.35
C GLY A 88 -20.29 3.60 -7.84
N ALA A 89 -20.13 3.95 -9.12
CA ALA A 89 -20.79 5.10 -9.71
C ALA A 89 -22.29 4.82 -9.89
N LYS A 90 -23.12 5.87 -9.81
CA LYS A 90 -24.54 5.77 -10.15
C LYS A 90 -24.70 5.61 -11.66
N ALA A 91 -25.59 4.72 -12.06
CA ALA A 91 -25.94 4.46 -13.45
C ALA A 91 -27.44 4.69 -13.64
N THR A 92 -27.85 5.09 -14.83
CA THR A 92 -29.27 5.15 -15.23
C THR A 92 -29.51 4.15 -16.34
N VAL A 93 -30.55 3.33 -16.21
CA VAL A 93 -30.88 2.32 -17.20
C VAL A 93 -31.44 2.98 -18.47
N VAL A 94 -30.80 2.77 -19.61
CA VAL A 94 -31.28 3.29 -20.91
C VAL A 94 -31.95 2.21 -21.76
N GLN A 95 -31.57 0.95 -21.55
CA GLN A 95 -32.22 -0.22 -22.12
C GLN A 95 -32.35 -1.27 -21.02
N ARG A 96 -33.54 -1.90 -20.93
CA ARG A 96 -33.85 -2.94 -19.94
C ARG A 96 -32.68 -3.89 -19.74
N VAL A 97 -32.29 -4.09 -18.48
CA VAL A 97 -31.19 -4.97 -18.07
C VAL A 97 -31.79 -6.21 -17.41
N ASP A 98 -31.56 -7.36 -18.02
CA ASP A 98 -31.89 -8.69 -17.49
C ASP A 98 -30.72 -9.66 -17.70
N ALA A 99 -30.91 -10.96 -17.44
CA ALA A 99 -29.89 -12.00 -17.58
C ALA A 99 -29.26 -12.06 -18.99
N ASN A 100 -29.96 -11.64 -20.05
CA ASN A 100 -29.44 -11.59 -21.42
C ASN A 100 -28.56 -10.35 -21.67
N GLY A 101 -28.65 -9.35 -20.77
CA GLY A 101 -27.92 -8.09 -20.81
C GLY A 101 -28.82 -6.90 -21.12
N GLY A 102 -28.24 -5.70 -21.01
CA GLY A 102 -28.88 -4.44 -21.35
C GLY A 102 -27.86 -3.30 -21.41
N ARG A 103 -28.34 -2.05 -21.37
CA ARG A 103 -27.47 -0.86 -21.41
C ARG A 103 -27.82 0.13 -20.32
N VAL A 104 -26.77 0.70 -19.72
CA VAL A 104 -26.86 1.77 -18.71
C VAL A 104 -26.01 2.96 -19.14
N ARG A 105 -26.36 4.15 -18.67
CA ARG A 105 -25.57 5.36 -18.86
C ARG A 105 -24.85 5.72 -17.56
N ILE A 106 -23.53 5.86 -17.63
CA ILE A 106 -22.66 6.24 -16.50
C ILE A 106 -21.79 7.40 -16.96
N GLY A 107 -21.87 8.54 -16.26
CA GLY A 107 -21.04 9.71 -16.59
C GLY A 107 -21.25 10.29 -18.00
N GLY A 108 -22.37 9.98 -18.66
CA GLY A 108 -22.68 10.43 -20.04
C GLY A 108 -22.38 9.40 -21.14
N GLU A 109 -21.69 8.32 -20.82
CA GLU A 109 -21.37 7.22 -21.76
C GLU A 109 -22.32 6.04 -21.57
N GLU A 110 -22.66 5.34 -22.66
CA GLU A 110 -23.46 4.10 -22.61
C GLU A 110 -22.57 2.86 -22.49
N TRP A 111 -22.90 2.02 -21.51
CA TRP A 111 -22.18 0.81 -21.16
C TRP A 111 -23.12 -0.39 -21.18
N THR A 112 -22.62 -1.54 -21.63
CA THR A 112 -23.33 -2.82 -21.48
C THR A 112 -23.39 -3.20 -20.00
N ALA A 113 -24.55 -3.62 -19.53
CA ALA A 113 -24.76 -4.04 -18.15
C ALA A 113 -25.44 -5.41 -18.08
N ARG A 114 -25.24 -6.08 -16.95
CA ARG A 114 -25.94 -7.29 -16.53
C ARG A 114 -26.30 -7.16 -15.06
N PRO A 115 -27.43 -7.71 -14.62
CA PRO A 115 -27.77 -7.70 -13.21
C PRO A 115 -26.77 -8.56 -12.43
N TYR A 116 -26.51 -8.17 -11.18
CA TYR A 116 -25.62 -8.94 -10.31
C TYR A 116 -26.28 -10.23 -9.79
N VAL A 117 -27.61 -10.21 -9.67
CA VAL A 117 -28.43 -11.37 -9.34
C VAL A 117 -29.28 -11.69 -10.57
N ASP A 118 -29.29 -12.94 -11.01
CA ASP A 118 -29.85 -13.34 -12.32
C ASP A 118 -31.37 -13.10 -12.46
N ASP A 119 -32.09 -13.01 -11.34
CA ASP A 119 -33.55 -12.79 -11.28
C ASP A 119 -33.96 -11.31 -11.25
N LEU A 120 -33.00 -10.39 -11.08
CA LEU A 120 -33.23 -8.96 -11.04
C LEU A 120 -33.34 -8.38 -12.46
N VAL A 121 -34.46 -7.70 -12.70
CA VAL A 121 -34.72 -6.98 -13.96
C VAL A 121 -34.83 -5.50 -13.66
N PHE A 122 -34.06 -4.69 -14.38
CA PHE A 122 -34.14 -3.23 -14.30
C PHE A 122 -34.74 -2.66 -15.58
N GLU A 123 -35.83 -1.91 -15.44
CA GLU A 123 -36.50 -1.23 -16.55
C GLU A 123 -35.82 0.09 -16.92
N ALA A 124 -36.06 0.57 -18.14
CA ALA A 124 -35.49 1.84 -18.60
C ALA A 124 -35.98 3.01 -17.72
N GLY A 125 -35.04 3.88 -17.33
CA GLY A 125 -35.28 5.03 -16.45
C GLY A 125 -35.07 4.76 -14.96
N ALA A 126 -34.78 3.50 -14.58
CA ALA A 126 -34.37 3.14 -13.22
C ALA A 126 -32.91 3.53 -12.90
#